data_AF-A0A067GEN8-F1
#
_entry.id   AF-A0A067GEN8-F1
#
_cell.length_a   1.000
_cell.length_b   1.000
_cell.length_c   1.000
_cell.angle_alpha   90.00
_cell.angle_beta   90.00
_cell.angle_gamma   90.00
#
_symmetry.space_group_name_H-M   'P 1'
#
loop_
_entity.id
_entity.type
_entity.pdbx_description
1 polymer ?
#
loop_
_entity_poly.entity_id
_entity_poly.type
_entity_poly.pdbx_seq_one_letter_code
_entity_poly.pdbx_strand_id
1 'polypeptide(L)'
;MASSCSFTSPLCTWLVAACMSFTCGSRDPHQPPSVLRRYTNNKREGLSAARRRKLSAKCGVGGEVVNGSLVSSFSGSSHSIQSLMASCLPFEPCNEYYSSVSSLGFFGDNGFSSFFGSNNSTATLNRRQRRLRLNRVTRSGEAMAVAVQPDEEVTTKKKPHMKQKRVVVTGMGLVSPLGHEPDVFYNNLLEGVSGISEIETFDCTSFPTKIAAEIKSFSTDGWVAPKLSKRMDKFMLYLLTAGKKALADGGITEDVMNELDKSKCGVLIGSGLGGMKVFYDAIEALRISYKKMNPFCVPFATTNMGSAMLAMDLGWMGPNYSISTACATSNFCILNAANHIIRGEANVMLCGGSDAAVIPIGLGGFVACRALSQRNNDPTKASRPWDINRDGFVMGEGAGVLLLEELEHAKKRGAKIYAEFRGGSFTSDAYHMTEPHPDGDIMLGGVQDYHCFS
;
A
#
# COMPACT_ATOMS: atom_id res chain seq x y z
N MET A 1 -23.69 22.53 37.81
CA MET A 1 -22.39 21.93 38.17
C MET A 1 -22.40 20.54 37.53
N ALA A 2 -21.64 20.26 36.47
CA ALA A 2 -20.17 20.25 36.36
C ALA A 2 -19.58 19.03 37.13
N SER A 3 -18.74 18.17 36.55
CA SER A 3 -17.93 18.33 35.31
C SER A 3 -17.92 17.09 34.40
N SER A 4 -17.44 17.29 33.17
CA SER A 4 -17.26 16.31 32.09
C SER A 4 -16.03 15.41 32.25
N CYS A 5 -16.06 14.22 31.63
CA CYS A 5 -14.86 13.63 31.04
C CYS A 5 -15.25 12.80 29.81
N SER A 6 -14.72 13.14 28.63
CA SER A 6 -15.10 12.55 27.33
C SER A 6 -13.91 11.86 26.67
N PHE A 7 -13.94 10.52 26.63
CA PHE A 7 -12.96 9.72 25.88
C PHE A 7 -13.47 9.43 24.47
N THR A 8 -13.00 10.21 23.50
CA THR A 8 -13.11 9.91 22.06
C THR A 8 -11.80 9.30 21.57
N SER A 9 -11.82 8.03 21.14
CA SER A 9 -10.65 7.38 20.55
C SER A 9 -10.47 7.79 19.08
N PRO A 10 -9.27 8.20 18.64
CA PRO A 10 -8.98 8.49 17.24
C PRO A 10 -8.57 7.20 16.50
N LEU A 11 -9.48 6.63 15.71
CA LEU A 11 -9.20 5.55 14.75
C LEU A 11 -9.96 5.78 13.44
N CYS A 12 -9.38 5.30 12.34
CA CYS A 12 -9.93 5.26 10.98
C CYS A 12 -10.06 6.59 10.21
N THR A 13 -8.95 7.08 9.64
CA THR A 13 -8.93 7.81 8.35
C THR A 13 -7.67 7.43 7.56
N TRP A 14 -7.82 6.86 6.35
CA TRP A 14 -6.72 6.48 5.44
C TRP A 14 -7.19 6.44 3.98
N LEU A 15 -6.21 6.49 3.05
CA LEU A 15 -6.27 6.23 1.59
C LEU A 15 -6.84 7.31 0.65
N VAL A 16 -6.10 7.52 -0.45
CA VAL A 16 -6.46 7.78 -1.88
C VAL A 16 -5.30 8.55 -2.50
N ALA A 17 -4.56 8.01 -3.48
CA ALA A 17 -3.59 8.79 -4.26
C ALA A 17 -3.28 8.16 -5.64
N ALA A 18 -3.87 8.70 -6.72
CA ALA A 18 -3.39 8.65 -8.12
C ALA A 18 -4.48 9.10 -9.12
N CYS A 19 -4.62 10.42 -9.40
CA CYS A 19 -5.29 10.95 -10.61
C CYS A 19 -5.12 12.48 -10.81
N MET A 20 -3.95 13.03 -10.48
CA MET A 20 -3.61 14.44 -10.78
C MET A 20 -2.71 14.53 -12.00
N SER A 21 -2.92 15.54 -12.82
CA SER A 21 -2.09 15.88 -13.99
C SER A 21 -2.25 17.36 -14.29
N PHE A 22 -1.13 18.02 -14.56
CA PHE A 22 -1.02 19.47 -14.54
C PHE A 22 -1.42 20.12 -15.86
N THR A 23 -2.07 21.28 -15.76
CA THR A 23 -2.10 22.28 -16.82
C THR A 23 -0.78 23.04 -16.81
N CYS A 24 -0.05 23.04 -17.93
CA CYS A 24 1.21 23.76 -18.01
C CYS A 24 0.97 25.28 -18.01
N GLY A 25 1.44 25.98 -16.97
CA GLY A 25 1.46 27.44 -16.94
C GLY A 25 2.47 27.98 -17.96
N SER A 26 2.01 28.86 -18.85
CA SER A 26 2.83 29.43 -19.93
C SER A 26 4.06 30.17 -19.40
N ARG A 27 5.26 29.71 -19.77
CA ARG A 27 6.52 30.44 -19.56
C ARG A 27 6.85 31.32 -20.77
N ASP A 28 7.24 32.56 -20.50
CA ASP A 28 7.61 33.58 -21.49
C ASP A 28 9.03 33.30 -22.06
N PRO A 29 9.22 33.16 -23.38
CA PRO A 29 10.39 32.44 -23.94
C PRO A 29 11.65 33.30 -24.18
N HIS A 30 12.07 34.15 -23.24
CA HIS A 30 13.25 35.02 -23.41
C HIS A 30 14.17 35.17 -22.18
N GLN A 31 15.10 34.22 -21.97
CA GLN A 31 16.51 34.51 -21.57
C GLN A 31 17.42 33.24 -21.62
N PRO A 32 18.71 33.37 -21.98
CA PRO A 32 19.67 32.25 -21.99
C PRO A 32 20.39 32.07 -20.62
N PRO A 33 21.00 30.90 -20.34
CA PRO A 33 21.65 30.62 -19.06
C PRO A 33 23.03 31.29 -18.92
N SER A 34 23.39 31.68 -17.70
CA SER A 34 24.76 32.16 -17.38
C SER A 34 25.27 31.64 -16.02
N VAL A 35 26.59 31.41 -15.95
CA VAL A 35 27.31 30.69 -14.89
C VAL A 35 27.65 31.60 -13.69
N LEU A 36 27.90 30.98 -12.53
CA LEU A 36 28.39 31.57 -11.27
C LEU A 36 29.19 32.88 -11.40
N ARG A 37 28.86 33.88 -10.56
CA ARG A 37 29.90 34.60 -9.79
C ARG A 37 29.43 35.22 -8.48
N ARG A 38 30.40 35.64 -7.68
CA ARG A 38 30.33 36.02 -6.25
C ARG A 38 29.76 37.44 -6.01
N TYR A 39 29.13 37.60 -4.85
CA TYR A 39 29.22 38.74 -3.91
C TYR A 39 29.75 40.10 -4.43
N THR A 40 28.94 41.15 -4.27
CA THR A 40 29.33 42.37 -3.50
C THR A 40 28.11 43.20 -3.09
N ASN A 41 28.25 43.97 -2.00
CA ASN A 41 27.24 44.96 -1.55
C ASN A 41 27.30 46.25 -2.38
N ASN A 42 26.15 46.90 -2.64
CA ASN A 42 25.90 48.25 -2.10
C ASN A 42 24.44 48.74 -2.18
N LYS A 43 24.17 49.86 -1.48
CA LYS A 43 22.85 50.48 -1.24
C LYS A 43 22.44 51.47 -2.35
N ARG A 44 21.12 51.62 -2.59
CA ARG A 44 20.30 52.88 -2.58
C ARG A 44 18.95 52.67 -3.30
N GLU A 45 17.78 52.85 -2.66
CA GLU A 45 17.02 54.10 -2.34
C GLU A 45 16.10 54.59 -3.49
N GLY A 46 14.84 54.97 -3.17
CA GLY A 46 13.83 55.48 -4.12
C GLY A 46 12.56 54.60 -4.23
N LEU A 47 11.62 54.57 -3.28
CA LEU A 47 10.56 55.58 -2.99
C LEU A 47 9.63 55.97 -4.16
N SER A 48 8.43 55.39 -4.18
CA SER A 48 7.15 56.10 -4.47
C SER A 48 5.96 55.28 -3.96
N ALA A 49 4.78 55.89 -3.80
CA ALA A 49 3.60 55.28 -3.15
C ALA A 49 2.25 55.90 -3.62
N ALA A 50 1.15 55.44 -3.01
CA ALA A 50 -0.23 55.96 -3.11
C ALA A 50 -1.07 55.50 -4.34
N ARG A 51 -2.42 55.36 -4.28
CA ARG A 51 -3.35 55.35 -3.12
C ARG A 51 -4.67 54.59 -3.43
N ARG A 52 -5.38 54.20 -2.37
CA ARG A 52 -6.70 53.53 -2.35
C ARG A 52 -7.82 54.31 -3.09
N ARG A 53 -8.87 53.59 -3.51
CA ARG A 53 -10.26 53.88 -3.06
C ARG A 53 -11.21 52.66 -3.12
N LYS A 54 -12.20 52.63 -2.22
CA LYS A 54 -13.41 51.76 -2.22
C LYS A 54 -14.63 52.62 -2.57
N LEU A 55 -15.74 52.00 -2.99
CA LEU A 55 -17.10 52.56 -2.88
C LEU A 55 -18.14 51.46 -2.64
N SER A 56 -19.34 51.84 -2.14
CA SER A 56 -20.50 50.98 -1.83
C SER A 56 -21.76 51.84 -1.63
N ALA A 57 -22.95 51.33 -1.98
CA ALA A 57 -24.26 52.00 -1.83
C ALA A 57 -25.43 50.98 -1.75
N LYS A 58 -26.69 51.43 -1.53
CA LYS A 58 -27.81 50.63 -0.99
C LYS A 58 -29.23 51.10 -1.45
N CYS A 59 -30.28 50.37 -1.01
CA CYS A 59 -31.75 50.65 -1.06
C CYS A 59 -32.48 50.29 -2.38
N GLY A 60 -33.79 49.94 -2.43
CA GLY A 60 -34.90 49.72 -1.44
C GLY A 60 -36.25 49.47 -2.19
N VAL A 61 -37.47 49.26 -1.63
CA VAL A 61 -38.01 48.95 -0.27
C VAL A 61 -39.54 48.65 -0.36
N GLY A 62 -40.13 47.79 0.50
CA GLY A 62 -41.60 47.62 0.76
C GLY A 62 -42.33 46.46 0.05
N GLY A 63 -43.38 45.82 0.57
CA GLY A 63 -44.06 45.83 1.89
C GLY A 63 -44.97 44.56 2.06
N GLU A 64 -44.99 43.88 3.21
CA GLU A 64 -46.02 43.96 4.30
C GLU A 64 -47.41 43.39 3.88
N VAL A 65 -48.00 42.35 4.49
CA VAL A 65 -48.59 42.19 5.85
C VAL A 65 -49.02 40.69 6.00
N VAL A 66 -49.27 39.97 7.12
CA VAL A 66 -48.88 39.80 8.57
C VAL A 66 -49.52 38.43 8.96
N ASN A 67 -48.87 37.47 9.66
CA ASN A 67 -49.00 37.18 11.12
C ASN A 67 -48.27 35.85 11.47
N GLY A 68 -47.84 35.60 12.73
CA GLY A 68 -47.58 34.21 13.18
C GLY A 68 -46.29 33.78 13.93
N SER A 69 -45.61 34.64 14.68
CA SER A 69 -44.65 34.28 15.78
C SER A 69 -43.25 33.67 15.48
N LEU A 70 -42.21 34.37 15.97
CA LEU A 70 -40.89 33.92 16.48
C LEU A 70 -40.15 32.77 15.73
N VAL A 71 -39.11 33.00 14.91
CA VAL A 71 -37.79 33.66 15.16
C VAL A 71 -36.98 32.90 16.23
N SER A 72 -35.75 32.44 16.00
CA SER A 72 -34.69 33.00 15.12
C SER A 72 -34.02 32.02 14.14
N SER A 73 -33.41 32.59 13.10
CA SER A 73 -32.48 31.90 12.20
C SER A 73 -31.09 32.49 12.34
N PHE A 74 -30.06 31.66 12.28
CA PHE A 74 -28.71 32.09 11.90
C PHE A 74 -28.20 31.23 10.75
N SER A 75 -28.20 31.81 9.55
CA SER A 75 -27.52 31.27 8.38
C SER A 75 -26.05 31.72 8.38
N GLY A 76 -25.18 30.86 7.85
CA GLY A 76 -23.78 31.21 7.56
C GLY A 76 -22.75 30.74 8.59
N SER A 77 -22.19 29.54 8.36
CA SER A 77 -20.83 29.15 8.79
C SER A 77 -20.36 27.91 8.03
N SER A 78 -20.21 28.03 6.71
CA SER A 78 -19.70 26.97 5.81
C SER A 78 -18.18 26.74 5.92
N HIS A 79 -17.62 26.81 7.14
CA HIS A 79 -16.19 26.66 7.43
C HIS A 79 -15.87 25.54 8.44
N SER A 80 -16.85 25.02 9.18
CA SER A 80 -16.62 24.00 10.23
C SER A 80 -16.08 22.66 9.72
N ILE A 81 -16.33 22.30 8.44
CA ILE A 81 -15.83 21.07 7.83
C ILE A 81 -14.44 21.28 7.18
N GLN A 82 -14.14 22.48 6.65
CA GLN A 82 -12.80 22.79 6.16
C GLN A 82 -11.76 22.77 7.30
N SER A 83 -12.15 23.25 8.49
CA SER A 83 -11.27 23.25 9.66
C SER A 83 -10.90 21.85 10.18
N LEU A 84 -11.65 20.80 9.83
CA LEU A 84 -11.37 19.41 10.22
C LEU A 84 -10.39 18.69 9.28
N MET A 85 -10.33 19.11 8.01
CA MET A 85 -9.25 18.70 7.10
C MET A 85 -7.95 19.47 7.40
N ALA A 86 -8.05 20.73 7.82
CA ALA A 86 -6.92 21.58 8.19
C ALA A 86 -6.30 21.24 9.57
N SER A 87 -6.88 20.33 10.35
CA SER A 87 -6.36 19.89 11.66
C SER A 87 -5.46 18.65 11.59
N CYS A 88 -5.10 18.18 10.39
CA CYS A 88 -3.92 17.33 10.23
C CYS A 88 -2.67 18.16 10.54
N LEU A 89 -2.18 18.04 11.79
CA LEU A 89 -0.90 18.63 12.17
C LEU A 89 0.19 18.18 11.18
N PRO A 90 1.00 19.09 10.62
CA PRO A 90 2.18 18.67 9.90
C PRO A 90 3.07 17.86 10.85
N PHE A 91 3.58 16.72 10.39
CA PHE A 91 4.64 16.02 11.10
C PHE A 91 5.90 16.87 11.02
N GLU A 92 6.13 17.74 12.01
CA GLU A 92 7.42 18.38 12.18
C GLU A 92 8.49 17.28 12.34
N PRO A 93 9.60 17.33 11.58
CA PRO A 93 10.66 16.34 11.73
C PRO A 93 11.27 16.45 13.13
N CYS A 94 11.20 15.35 13.89
CA CYS A 94 11.62 15.33 15.28
C CYS A 94 13.16 15.41 15.40
N ASN A 95 13.68 16.63 15.45
CA ASN A 95 15.11 16.93 15.40
C ASN A 95 15.90 16.46 16.63
N GLU A 96 15.25 16.09 17.74
CA GLU A 96 15.91 15.75 19.01
C GLU A 96 16.71 14.43 18.98
N TYR A 97 16.49 13.55 17.99
CA TYR A 97 17.13 12.23 17.94
C TYR A 97 18.62 12.24 17.55
N TYR A 98 19.18 13.39 17.12
CA TYR A 98 20.58 13.52 16.69
C TYR A 98 21.50 14.24 17.68
N SER A 99 21.01 14.63 18.86
CA SER A 99 21.72 15.51 19.81
C SER A 99 21.97 14.90 21.19
N SER A 100 22.36 13.62 21.28
CA SER A 100 22.59 12.92 22.56
C SER A 100 23.67 11.82 22.56
N VAL A 101 24.77 11.98 21.80
CA VAL A 101 25.90 11.02 21.79
C VAL A 101 27.26 11.68 22.10
N SER A 102 27.37 12.45 23.19
CA SER A 102 28.64 13.09 23.59
C SER A 102 28.78 13.52 25.07
N SER A 103 28.46 12.66 26.05
CA SER A 103 28.97 12.81 27.43
C SER A 103 28.97 11.49 28.23
N LEU A 104 29.98 11.30 29.09
CA LEU A 104 30.02 10.23 30.10
C LEU A 104 29.70 10.82 31.49
N GLY A 105 29.07 10.06 32.39
CA GLY A 105 29.23 10.32 33.83
C GLY A 105 28.12 9.88 34.81
N PHE A 106 28.27 8.67 35.38
CA PHE A 106 28.04 8.33 36.80
C PHE A 106 26.63 8.44 37.47
N PHE A 107 26.17 7.27 37.93
CA PHE A 107 25.38 6.97 39.16
C PHE A 107 23.93 7.45 39.33
N GLY A 108 23.06 6.52 39.76
CA GLY A 108 21.70 6.78 40.23
C GLY A 108 20.86 5.50 40.37
N ASP A 109 20.99 4.78 41.50
CA ASP A 109 20.16 3.60 41.82
C ASP A 109 18.73 3.97 42.28
N ASN A 110 17.87 2.94 42.36
CA ASN A 110 16.42 2.92 42.65
C ASN A 110 15.52 3.07 41.40
N GLY A 111 14.63 2.14 41.04
CA GLY A 111 14.28 0.84 41.62
C GLY A 111 12.86 0.79 42.20
N PHE A 112 11.96 0.08 41.53
CA PHE A 112 10.67 -0.36 42.08
C PHE A 112 10.18 -1.64 41.40
N SER A 113 9.75 -2.62 42.19
CA SER A 113 9.16 -3.88 41.72
C SER A 113 8.21 -4.46 42.78
N SER A 114 7.42 -5.47 42.38
CA SER A 114 6.52 -6.31 43.21
C SER A 114 5.08 -5.82 43.48
N PHE A 115 4.28 -6.75 44.04
CA PHE A 115 2.81 -6.92 43.96
C PHE A 115 2.35 -7.67 42.70
N PHE A 116 1.63 -8.80 42.72
CA PHE A 116 1.41 -9.88 43.72
C PHE A 116 1.12 -11.19 42.95
N GLY A 117 1.29 -12.40 43.49
CA GLY A 117 1.84 -12.81 44.79
C GLY A 117 1.80 -14.34 45.01
N SER A 118 2.38 -14.79 46.13
CA SER A 118 2.21 -16.04 46.92
C SER A 118 1.17 -17.11 46.52
N ASN A 119 1.32 -18.42 46.82
CA ASN A 119 2.13 -19.18 47.81
C ASN A 119 2.23 -20.68 47.37
N ASN A 120 2.92 -21.66 47.98
CA ASN A 120 3.57 -21.81 49.30
C ASN A 120 4.64 -22.95 49.35
N SER A 121 5.46 -23.01 50.43
CA SER A 121 6.22 -24.20 50.98
C SER A 121 7.28 -24.93 50.10
N THR A 122 8.39 -25.53 50.60
CA THR A 122 9.01 -25.69 51.96
C THR A 122 10.49 -26.12 51.86
N ALA A 123 11.37 -25.65 52.77
CA ALA A 123 12.64 -26.29 53.23
C ALA A 123 13.77 -26.54 52.16
N THR A 124 15.09 -26.68 52.41
CA THR A 124 16.08 -26.43 53.49
C THR A 124 17.50 -26.50 52.83
N LEU A 125 18.69 -26.23 53.39
CA LEU A 125 19.22 -25.91 54.74
C LEU A 125 20.49 -25.00 54.58
N ASN A 126 21.33 -24.78 55.61
CA ASN A 126 22.49 -23.87 55.57
C ASN A 126 23.59 -24.22 56.63
N ARG A 127 24.91 -24.17 56.30
CA ARG A 127 26.10 -24.10 57.21
C ARG A 127 27.43 -24.01 56.40
N ARG A 128 28.35 -23.04 56.61
CA ARG A 128 29.46 -22.89 57.61
C ARG A 128 30.71 -23.79 57.38
N GLN A 129 31.98 -23.39 57.59
CA GLN A 129 32.66 -22.08 57.80
C GLN A 129 34.22 -22.22 57.82
N ARG A 130 34.98 -21.17 57.43
CA ARG A 130 36.36 -20.71 57.85
C ARG A 130 37.45 -21.76 58.25
N ARG A 131 38.72 -21.66 57.81
CA ARG A 131 39.71 -20.62 58.23
C ARG A 131 41.02 -20.55 57.38
N LEU A 132 41.39 -19.31 57.02
CA LEU A 132 42.71 -18.62 57.17
C LEU A 132 44.07 -19.35 56.92
N ARG A 133 44.90 -18.73 56.07
CA ARG A 133 46.27 -18.29 56.45
C ARG A 133 46.70 -17.02 55.68
N LEU A 134 47.88 -16.49 56.00
CA LEU A 134 48.29 -15.09 55.78
C LEU A 134 49.48 -14.98 54.80
N ASN A 135 49.50 -13.96 53.93
CA ASN A 135 50.58 -12.96 53.84
C ASN A 135 50.34 -11.92 52.72
N ARG A 136 50.94 -10.74 52.86
CA ARG A 136 50.85 -9.60 51.94
C ARG A 136 52.25 -9.12 51.57
N VAL A 137 52.60 -9.13 50.28
CA VAL A 137 53.80 -8.46 49.74
C VAL A 137 53.39 -7.69 48.51
N THR A 138 53.76 -6.41 48.45
CA THR A 138 53.53 -5.52 47.31
C THR A 138 54.78 -5.43 46.45
N ARG A 139 54.67 -5.77 45.16
CA ARG A 139 55.62 -5.35 44.12
C ARG A 139 54.85 -5.07 42.82
N SER A 140 55.33 -4.11 42.06
CA SER A 140 54.76 -3.67 40.78
C SER A 140 54.92 -4.75 39.71
N GLY A 141 53.83 -5.08 39.01
CA GLY A 141 53.89 -5.78 37.73
C GLY A 141 53.94 -4.77 36.58
N GLU A 142 54.87 -4.97 35.65
CA GLU A 142 54.97 -4.16 34.44
C GLU A 142 53.87 -4.54 33.44
N ALA A 143 53.34 -3.54 32.72
CA ALA A 143 52.33 -3.77 31.69
C ALA A 143 53.00 -4.25 30.40
N MET A 144 53.09 -5.58 30.22
CA MET A 144 53.52 -6.19 28.96
C MET A 144 52.50 -5.92 27.85
N ALA A 145 52.76 -4.90 27.03
CA ALA A 145 51.99 -4.62 25.82
C ALA A 145 52.32 -5.66 24.74
N VAL A 146 51.43 -6.66 24.57
CA VAL A 146 51.55 -7.65 23.48
C VAL A 146 51.19 -6.98 22.15
N ALA A 147 52.22 -6.61 21.38
CA ALA A 147 52.05 -6.11 20.02
C ALA A 147 51.68 -7.26 19.07
N VAL A 148 50.38 -7.47 18.85
CA VAL A 148 49.88 -8.35 17.79
C VAL A 148 50.10 -7.66 16.44
N GLN A 149 50.94 -8.24 15.57
CA GLN A 149 51.10 -7.75 14.20
C GLN A 149 49.96 -8.25 13.30
N PRO A 150 49.46 -7.43 12.36
CA PRO A 150 48.32 -7.77 11.52
C PRO A 150 48.76 -8.47 10.21
N ASP A 151 49.01 -9.78 10.28
CA ASP A 151 49.17 -10.64 9.10
C ASP A 151 47.98 -11.61 8.95
N GLU A 152 46.86 -11.09 8.43
CA GLU A 152 45.96 -11.89 7.60
C GLU A 152 45.82 -11.21 6.24
N GLU A 153 46.48 -11.80 5.23
CA GLU A 153 46.32 -11.43 3.83
C GLU A 153 44.86 -11.69 3.42
N VAL A 154 44.04 -10.63 3.38
CA VAL A 154 42.62 -10.71 2.99
C VAL A 154 42.53 -11.09 1.51
N THR A 155 42.60 -12.39 1.25
CA THR A 155 42.44 -12.98 -0.07
C THR A 155 41.00 -12.71 -0.51
N THR A 156 40.84 -11.64 -1.29
CA THR A 156 39.54 -11.23 -1.85
C THR A 156 39.07 -12.29 -2.84
N LYS A 157 38.42 -13.33 -2.30
CA LYS A 157 37.64 -14.31 -3.06
C LYS A 157 36.55 -13.54 -3.79
N LYS A 158 36.87 -13.10 -5.02
CA LYS A 158 35.90 -12.51 -5.96
C LYS A 158 34.71 -13.44 -5.96
N LYS A 159 33.54 -12.95 -5.52
CA LYS A 159 32.30 -13.73 -5.60
C LYS A 159 32.20 -14.21 -7.06
N PRO A 160 31.97 -15.51 -7.31
CA PRO A 160 31.86 -16.00 -8.68
C PRO A 160 30.81 -15.17 -9.40
N HIS A 161 31.10 -14.76 -10.64
CA HIS A 161 30.25 -13.84 -11.38
C HIS A 161 28.98 -14.57 -11.84
N MET A 162 28.06 -14.78 -10.91
CA MET A 162 26.77 -15.40 -11.14
C MET A 162 26.08 -14.66 -12.28
N LYS A 163 25.93 -15.33 -13.42
CA LYS A 163 25.14 -14.84 -14.55
C LYS A 163 23.73 -14.63 -14.01
N GLN A 164 23.27 -13.38 -13.96
CA GLN A 164 21.94 -13.07 -13.42
C GLN A 164 20.88 -13.88 -14.18
N LYS A 165 20.00 -14.53 -13.42
CA LYS A 165 18.84 -15.23 -13.96
C LYS A 165 17.93 -14.20 -14.64
N ARG A 166 17.64 -14.41 -15.92
CA ARG A 166 16.71 -13.58 -16.70
C ARG A 166 15.29 -14.05 -16.40
N VAL A 167 14.35 -13.11 -16.32
CA VAL A 167 12.95 -13.39 -15.96
C VAL A 167 12.05 -13.13 -17.16
N VAL A 168 11.16 -14.06 -17.46
CA VAL A 168 10.19 -13.97 -18.56
C VAL A 168 8.76 -14.15 -18.07
N VAL A 169 7.82 -13.50 -18.74
CA VAL A 169 6.39 -13.78 -18.62
C VAL A 169 6.07 -14.95 -19.53
N THR A 170 5.67 -16.10 -18.96
CA THR A 170 5.32 -17.30 -19.73
C THR A 170 3.82 -17.59 -19.78
N GLY A 171 3.03 -17.00 -18.88
CA GLY A 171 1.57 -17.11 -18.88
C GLY A 171 0.88 -15.92 -18.20
N MET A 172 -0.39 -15.70 -18.52
CA MET A 172 -1.23 -14.63 -17.97
C MET A 172 -2.68 -15.07 -17.74
N GLY A 173 -3.32 -14.51 -16.72
CA GLY A 173 -4.71 -14.81 -16.37
C GLY A 173 -5.35 -13.67 -15.59
N LEU A 174 -6.65 -13.47 -15.79
CA LEU A 174 -7.37 -12.32 -15.24
C LEU A 174 -8.84 -12.62 -14.96
N VAL A 175 -9.46 -11.77 -14.14
CA VAL A 175 -10.92 -11.66 -13.99
C VAL A 175 -11.23 -10.17 -13.98
N SER A 176 -11.98 -9.69 -14.96
CA SER A 176 -12.25 -8.26 -15.20
C SER A 176 -13.70 -8.02 -15.66
N PRO A 177 -14.29 -6.83 -15.40
CA PRO A 177 -15.54 -6.40 -16.02
C PRO A 177 -15.50 -6.38 -17.56
N LEU A 178 -14.31 -6.27 -18.15
CA LEU A 178 -14.08 -6.33 -19.61
C LEU A 178 -13.81 -7.76 -20.14
N GLY A 179 -14.09 -8.80 -19.35
CA GLY A 179 -13.90 -10.20 -19.75
C GLY A 179 -12.99 -10.98 -18.80
N HIS A 180 -12.88 -12.28 -19.01
CA HIS A 180 -12.11 -13.17 -18.12
C HIS A 180 -11.04 -13.98 -18.86
N GLU A 181 -10.92 -13.81 -20.18
CA GLU A 181 -9.83 -14.39 -20.99
C GLU A 181 -8.93 -13.27 -21.52
N PRO A 182 -7.60 -13.46 -21.64
CA PRO A 182 -6.67 -12.43 -22.10
C PRO A 182 -7.05 -11.78 -23.44
N ASP A 183 -7.37 -12.58 -24.47
CA ASP A 183 -7.69 -12.07 -25.80
C ASP A 183 -9.00 -11.26 -25.83
N VAL A 184 -10.02 -11.70 -25.11
CA VAL A 184 -11.31 -10.98 -25.00
C VAL A 184 -11.13 -9.65 -24.29
N PHE A 185 -10.38 -9.65 -23.18
CA PHE A 185 -10.04 -8.43 -22.44
C PHE A 185 -9.22 -7.45 -23.30
N TYR A 186 -8.23 -7.95 -24.03
CA TYR A 186 -7.38 -7.13 -24.90
C TYR A 186 -8.14 -6.53 -26.08
N ASN A 187 -8.98 -7.32 -26.77
CA ASN A 187 -9.81 -6.83 -27.88
C ASN A 187 -10.82 -5.77 -27.40
N ASN A 188 -11.49 -6.00 -26.26
CA ASN A 188 -12.39 -5.01 -25.66
C ASN A 188 -11.68 -3.68 -25.31
N LEU A 189 -10.40 -3.73 -24.89
CA LEU A 189 -9.59 -2.52 -24.70
C LEU A 189 -9.24 -1.82 -26.01
N LEU A 190 -8.90 -2.55 -27.07
CA LEU A 190 -8.62 -1.99 -28.40
C LEU A 190 -9.87 -1.34 -29.04
N GLU A 191 -11.04 -1.93 -28.81
CA GLU A 191 -12.34 -1.39 -29.26
C GLU A 191 -12.85 -0.22 -28.40
N GLY A 192 -12.18 0.10 -27.29
CA GLY A 192 -12.57 1.19 -26.39
C GLY A 192 -13.83 0.89 -25.55
N VAL A 193 -14.14 -0.38 -25.33
CA VAL A 193 -15.29 -0.82 -24.52
C VAL A 193 -15.10 -0.37 -23.07
N SER A 194 -16.13 0.25 -22.49
CA SER A 194 -16.13 0.69 -21.10
C SER A 194 -16.86 -0.32 -20.22
N GLY A 195 -16.17 -0.88 -19.23
CA GLY A 195 -16.74 -1.82 -18.26
C GLY A 195 -17.53 -1.16 -17.13
N ILE A 196 -17.76 0.16 -17.19
CA ILE A 196 -18.39 0.95 -16.13
C ILE A 196 -19.90 1.02 -16.37
N SER A 197 -20.67 0.66 -15.36
CA SER A 197 -22.14 0.68 -15.33
C SER A 197 -22.66 1.15 -13.96
N GLU A 198 -23.98 1.24 -13.80
CA GLU A 198 -24.59 1.37 -12.46
C GLU A 198 -24.31 0.11 -11.62
N ILE A 199 -24.27 0.23 -10.28
CA ILE A 199 -24.00 -0.87 -9.36
C ILE A 199 -25.27 -1.71 -9.12
N GLU A 200 -25.18 -3.03 -9.24
CA GLU A 200 -26.31 -3.97 -9.09
C GLU A 200 -26.21 -4.85 -7.83
N THR A 201 -25.01 -5.15 -7.29
CA THR A 201 -24.87 -6.02 -6.12
C THR A 201 -25.45 -5.47 -4.81
N PHE A 202 -25.76 -4.18 -4.71
CA PHE A 202 -26.39 -3.57 -3.53
C PHE A 202 -27.11 -2.26 -3.85
N ASP A 203 -28.07 -1.88 -3.00
CA ASP A 203 -28.74 -0.59 -3.08
C ASP A 203 -27.76 0.56 -2.80
N CYS A 204 -27.44 1.32 -3.85
CA CYS A 204 -26.62 2.52 -3.80
C CYS A 204 -27.44 3.82 -3.97
N THR A 205 -28.77 3.78 -3.88
CA THR A 205 -29.65 4.94 -4.16
C THR A 205 -29.37 6.18 -3.31
N SER A 206 -28.87 6.00 -2.09
CA SER A 206 -28.48 7.05 -1.14
C SER A 206 -27.05 7.59 -1.32
N PHE A 207 -26.22 6.96 -2.15
CA PHE A 207 -24.83 7.35 -2.39
C PHE A 207 -24.74 8.39 -3.53
N PRO A 208 -23.79 9.33 -3.49
CA PRO A 208 -23.58 10.30 -4.57
C PRO A 208 -22.89 9.68 -5.80
N THR A 209 -22.13 8.60 -5.62
CA THR A 209 -21.61 7.75 -6.70
C THR A 209 -22.39 6.44 -6.70
N LYS A 210 -22.89 6.04 -7.86
CA LYS A 210 -23.76 4.85 -8.06
C LYS A 210 -23.23 3.91 -9.14
N ILE A 211 -21.98 4.14 -9.55
CA ILE A 211 -21.36 3.53 -10.73
C ILE A 211 -20.02 2.89 -10.37
N ALA A 212 -19.73 1.76 -11.02
CA ALA A 212 -18.47 1.04 -10.87
C ALA A 212 -18.18 0.18 -12.11
N ALA A 213 -16.93 -0.26 -12.24
CA ALA A 213 -16.58 -1.41 -13.06
C ALA A 213 -16.78 -2.70 -12.23
N GLU A 214 -18.04 -3.11 -12.13
CA GLU A 214 -18.51 -4.30 -11.38
C GLU A 214 -18.42 -5.58 -12.23
N ILE A 215 -18.03 -6.70 -11.63
CA ILE A 215 -18.07 -8.00 -12.32
C ILE A 215 -19.47 -8.59 -12.17
N LYS A 216 -20.33 -8.29 -13.16
CA LYS A 216 -21.75 -8.68 -13.22
C LYS A 216 -21.99 -10.18 -13.28
N SER A 217 -21.11 -10.92 -13.94
CA SER A 217 -21.15 -12.38 -14.07
C SER A 217 -19.77 -12.94 -13.80
N PHE A 218 -19.71 -13.98 -12.96
CA PHE A 218 -18.49 -14.67 -12.59
C PHE A 218 -18.82 -16.11 -12.18
N SER A 219 -18.03 -17.07 -12.65
CA SER A 219 -18.07 -18.44 -12.16
C SER A 219 -16.68 -18.90 -11.70
N THR A 220 -16.69 -19.73 -10.65
CA THR A 220 -15.53 -20.45 -10.13
C THR A 220 -15.39 -21.86 -10.68
N ASP A 221 -16.32 -22.31 -11.53
CA ASP A 221 -16.40 -23.71 -11.97
C ASP A 221 -15.15 -24.12 -12.75
N GLY A 222 -14.66 -25.34 -12.48
CA GLY A 222 -13.34 -25.82 -12.94
C GLY A 222 -12.14 -25.23 -12.18
N TRP A 223 -12.25 -24.01 -11.62
CA TRP A 223 -11.12 -23.28 -11.03
C TRP A 223 -11.02 -23.39 -9.50
N VAL A 224 -12.15 -23.30 -8.76
CA VAL A 224 -12.14 -23.33 -7.28
C VAL A 224 -13.05 -24.44 -6.74
N ALA A 225 -12.57 -25.16 -5.72
CA ALA A 225 -13.34 -26.23 -5.08
C ALA A 225 -14.71 -25.72 -4.55
N PRO A 226 -15.85 -26.38 -4.86
CA PRO A 226 -17.20 -25.89 -4.51
C PRO A 226 -17.51 -25.70 -3.00
N LYS A 227 -16.63 -26.18 -2.11
CA LYS A 227 -16.70 -25.94 -0.66
C LYS A 227 -16.10 -24.58 -0.25
N LEU A 228 -15.20 -24.05 -1.07
CA LEU A 228 -14.48 -22.79 -0.84
C LEU A 228 -15.14 -21.61 -1.57
N SER A 229 -15.63 -21.81 -2.79
CA SER A 229 -16.34 -20.79 -3.59
C SER A 229 -17.56 -20.18 -2.89
N LYS A 230 -18.18 -20.91 -1.96
CA LYS A 230 -19.33 -20.46 -1.15
C LYS A 230 -18.97 -19.78 0.18
N ARG A 231 -17.68 -19.54 0.45
CA ARG A 231 -17.22 -19.08 1.78
C ARG A 231 -16.12 -18.02 1.76
N MET A 232 -15.26 -18.02 0.75
CA MET A 232 -14.21 -17.02 0.55
C MET A 232 -14.80 -15.65 0.17
N ASP A 233 -14.00 -14.60 0.37
CA ASP A 233 -14.29 -13.29 -0.19
C ASP A 233 -14.06 -13.27 -1.72
N LYS A 234 -14.77 -12.40 -2.45
CA LYS A 234 -14.66 -12.24 -3.92
C LYS A 234 -13.20 -12.08 -4.38
N PHE A 235 -12.38 -11.28 -3.68
CA PHE A 235 -10.99 -11.04 -4.08
C PHE A 235 -10.16 -12.34 -4.09
N MET A 236 -10.40 -13.26 -3.15
CA MET A 236 -9.73 -14.56 -3.14
C MET A 236 -10.17 -15.41 -4.34
N LEU A 237 -11.44 -15.37 -4.71
CA LEU A 237 -11.98 -16.15 -5.83
C LEU A 237 -11.47 -15.62 -7.17
N TYR A 238 -11.41 -14.29 -7.36
CA TYR A 238 -10.81 -13.67 -8.53
C TYR A 238 -9.31 -14.02 -8.63
N LEU A 239 -8.57 -13.94 -7.52
CA LEU A 239 -7.15 -14.33 -7.42
C LEU A 239 -6.91 -15.79 -7.78
N LEU A 240 -7.69 -16.72 -7.22
CA LEU A 240 -7.56 -18.16 -7.46
C LEU A 240 -7.85 -18.51 -8.93
N THR A 241 -8.93 -17.95 -9.50
CA THR A 241 -9.28 -18.15 -10.91
C THR A 241 -8.23 -17.55 -11.85
N ALA A 242 -7.82 -16.30 -11.63
CA ALA A 242 -6.79 -15.64 -12.45
C ALA A 242 -5.43 -16.36 -12.37
N GLY A 243 -5.00 -16.79 -11.17
CA GLY A 243 -3.74 -17.51 -10.97
C GLY A 243 -3.70 -18.87 -11.66
N LYS A 244 -4.81 -19.63 -11.64
CA LYS A 244 -4.89 -20.89 -12.38
C LYS A 244 -5.00 -20.69 -13.89
N LYS A 245 -5.67 -19.64 -14.35
CA LYS A 245 -5.66 -19.27 -15.77
C LYS A 245 -4.26 -18.92 -16.26
N ALA A 246 -3.45 -18.21 -15.47
CA ALA A 246 -2.06 -17.93 -15.79
C ALA A 246 -1.18 -19.20 -15.88
N LEU A 247 -1.49 -20.25 -15.12
CA LEU A 247 -0.84 -21.57 -15.26
C LEU A 247 -1.28 -22.30 -16.54
N ALA A 248 -2.58 -22.26 -16.87
CA ALA A 248 -3.14 -22.91 -18.06
C ALA A 248 -2.61 -22.26 -19.35
N ASP A 249 -2.66 -20.94 -19.45
CA ASP A 249 -2.04 -20.17 -20.54
C ASP A 249 -0.51 -20.37 -20.60
N GLY A 250 0.12 -20.45 -19.43
CA GLY A 250 1.54 -20.78 -19.30
C GLY A 250 1.93 -22.21 -19.69
N GLY A 251 0.98 -23.06 -20.06
CA GLY A 251 1.23 -24.45 -20.45
C GLY A 251 1.72 -25.34 -19.31
N ILE A 252 1.36 -25.04 -18.05
CA ILE A 252 1.66 -25.88 -16.89
C ILE A 252 0.57 -26.95 -16.77
N THR A 253 0.72 -28.03 -17.56
CA THR A 253 -0.14 -29.23 -17.47
C THR A 253 0.13 -30.01 -16.17
N GLU A 254 -0.67 -31.04 -15.89
CA GLU A 254 -0.44 -31.92 -14.73
C GLU A 254 0.95 -32.60 -14.79
N ASP A 255 1.40 -33.04 -15.97
CA ASP A 255 2.73 -33.63 -16.16
C ASP A 255 3.86 -32.63 -15.82
N VAL A 256 3.78 -31.42 -16.40
CA VAL A 256 4.75 -30.34 -16.10
C VAL A 256 4.69 -29.98 -14.61
N MET A 257 3.50 -29.89 -14.03
CA MET A 257 3.27 -29.59 -12.62
C MET A 257 3.86 -30.66 -11.68
N ASN A 258 3.99 -31.92 -12.14
CA ASN A 258 4.64 -33.02 -11.42
C ASN A 258 6.17 -32.99 -11.55
N GLU A 259 6.72 -32.49 -12.68
CA GLU A 259 8.17 -32.29 -12.85
C GLU A 259 8.72 -31.03 -12.15
N LEU A 260 7.86 -30.05 -11.84
CA LEU A 260 8.26 -28.82 -11.15
C LEU A 260 8.79 -29.07 -9.73
N ASP A 261 10.00 -28.57 -9.45
CA ASP A 261 10.52 -28.43 -8.07
C ASP A 261 9.62 -27.45 -7.29
N LYS A 262 8.76 -28.03 -6.43
CA LYS A 262 7.79 -27.28 -5.61
C LYS A 262 8.46 -26.29 -4.65
N SER A 263 9.70 -26.54 -4.22
CA SER A 263 10.46 -25.60 -3.38
C SER A 263 10.92 -24.35 -4.15
N LYS A 264 10.89 -24.41 -5.48
CA LYS A 264 11.23 -23.32 -6.41
C LYS A 264 10.02 -22.70 -7.12
N CYS A 265 8.81 -23.06 -6.69
CA CYS A 265 7.56 -22.47 -7.18
C CYS A 265 6.88 -21.66 -6.06
N GLY A 266 6.67 -20.36 -6.26
CA GLY A 266 6.13 -19.45 -5.24
C GLY A 266 4.93 -18.62 -5.72
N VAL A 267 4.21 -18.00 -4.78
CA VAL A 267 2.98 -17.23 -5.06
C VAL A 267 3.05 -15.90 -4.32
N LEU A 268 2.98 -14.80 -5.07
CA LEU A 268 3.09 -13.44 -4.58
C LEU A 268 2.05 -12.54 -5.23
N ILE A 269 0.77 -12.82 -4.99
CA ILE A 269 -0.37 -12.04 -5.47
C ILE A 269 -0.93 -11.23 -4.30
N GLY A 270 -0.94 -9.91 -4.44
CA GLY A 270 -1.34 -8.99 -3.37
C GLY A 270 -2.82 -8.56 -3.44
N SER A 271 -3.23 -7.78 -2.45
CA SER A 271 -4.52 -7.10 -2.41
C SER A 271 -4.38 -5.77 -1.66
N GLY A 272 -4.97 -4.70 -2.18
CA GLY A 272 -4.93 -3.37 -1.59
C GLY A 272 -5.87 -3.21 -0.38
N LEU A 273 -6.97 -3.97 -0.34
CA LEU A 273 -8.03 -3.84 0.66
C LEU A 273 -8.43 -5.16 1.33
N GLY A 274 -8.11 -6.31 0.73
CA GLY A 274 -8.37 -7.64 1.28
C GLY A 274 -9.86 -7.99 1.35
N GLY A 275 -10.20 -8.89 2.28
CA GLY A 275 -11.56 -9.41 2.42
C GLY A 275 -12.50 -8.49 3.19
N MET A 276 -12.69 -7.27 2.67
CA MET A 276 -13.55 -6.26 3.31
C MET A 276 -15.00 -6.71 3.44
N LYS A 277 -15.52 -7.55 2.53
CA LYS A 277 -16.90 -8.04 2.62
C LYS A 277 -17.04 -9.02 3.78
N VAL A 278 -16.10 -9.95 3.91
CA VAL A 278 -16.02 -10.87 5.07
C VAL A 278 -15.88 -10.10 6.39
N PHE A 279 -15.07 -9.04 6.44
CA PHE A 279 -14.89 -8.23 7.64
C PHE A 279 -16.16 -7.42 8.00
N TYR A 280 -16.82 -6.83 6.99
CA TYR A 280 -18.10 -6.13 7.16
C TYR A 280 -19.20 -7.06 7.70
N ASP A 281 -19.37 -8.25 7.10
CA ASP A 281 -20.35 -9.24 7.56
C ASP A 281 -20.08 -9.70 9.01
N ALA A 282 -18.80 -9.76 9.40
CA ALA A 282 -18.40 -10.10 10.75
C ALA A 282 -18.70 -8.98 11.78
N ILE A 283 -18.68 -7.70 11.39
CA ILE A 283 -19.13 -6.58 12.24
C ILE A 283 -20.63 -6.67 12.49
N GLU A 284 -21.44 -6.91 11.44
CA GLU A 284 -22.90 -7.06 11.60
C GLU A 284 -23.25 -8.30 12.44
N ALA A 285 -22.51 -9.40 12.27
CA ALA A 285 -22.64 -10.58 13.13
C ALA A 285 -22.25 -10.28 14.60
N LEU A 286 -21.16 -9.53 14.82
CA LEU A 286 -20.67 -9.15 16.15
C LEU A 286 -21.67 -8.27 16.91
N ARG A 287 -22.39 -7.37 16.22
CA ARG A 287 -23.49 -6.57 16.81
C ARG A 287 -24.60 -7.44 17.43
N ILE A 288 -24.81 -8.66 16.92
CA ILE A 288 -25.73 -9.64 17.50
C ILE A 288 -25.02 -10.44 18.60
N SER A 289 -23.87 -11.03 18.29
CA SER A 289 -22.97 -11.70 19.25
C SER A 289 -21.68 -12.13 18.58
N TYR A 290 -20.55 -12.14 19.30
CA TYR A 290 -19.33 -12.81 18.84
C TYR A 290 -19.56 -14.28 18.44
N LYS A 291 -20.55 -14.97 19.04
CA LYS A 291 -20.96 -16.35 18.71
C LYS A 291 -21.65 -16.49 17.35
N LYS A 292 -21.95 -15.39 16.66
CA LYS A 292 -22.53 -15.36 15.30
C LYS A 292 -21.49 -15.07 14.22
N MET A 293 -20.28 -14.65 14.58
CA MET A 293 -19.22 -14.37 13.61
C MET A 293 -18.81 -15.65 12.86
N ASN A 294 -18.51 -15.51 11.57
CA ASN A 294 -17.96 -16.59 10.77
C ASN A 294 -16.57 -17.00 11.33
N PRO A 295 -16.31 -18.28 11.69
CA PRO A 295 -15.00 -18.70 12.18
C PRO A 295 -13.87 -18.52 11.15
N PHE A 296 -14.21 -18.42 9.86
CA PHE A 296 -13.26 -18.09 8.80
C PHE A 296 -13.10 -16.59 8.54
N CYS A 297 -13.67 -15.72 9.40
CA CYS A 297 -13.57 -14.25 9.27
C CYS A 297 -12.12 -13.77 9.16
N VAL A 298 -11.27 -14.10 10.14
CA VAL A 298 -9.87 -13.62 10.14
C VAL A 298 -9.10 -14.23 8.95
N PRO A 299 -9.13 -15.55 8.68
CA PRO A 299 -8.50 -16.11 7.50
C PRO A 299 -8.92 -15.46 6.17
N PHE A 300 -10.21 -15.29 5.90
CA PHE A 300 -10.66 -14.76 4.61
C PHE A 300 -10.65 -13.23 4.50
N ALA A 301 -10.40 -12.50 5.60
CA ALA A 301 -10.18 -11.07 5.57
C ALA A 301 -8.73 -10.67 5.19
N THR A 302 -7.71 -11.48 5.52
CA THR A 302 -6.31 -11.06 5.37
C THR A 302 -5.83 -11.12 3.92
N THR A 303 -5.12 -10.06 3.49
CA THR A 303 -4.60 -9.88 2.12
C THR A 303 -3.66 -11.00 1.65
N ASN A 304 -3.05 -11.75 2.57
CA ASN A 304 -2.19 -12.89 2.24
C ASN A 304 -2.92 -14.21 1.97
N MET A 305 -4.19 -14.36 2.37
CA MET A 305 -4.81 -15.68 2.36
C MET A 305 -5.09 -16.20 0.95
N GLY A 306 -5.34 -15.32 -0.03
CA GLY A 306 -5.48 -15.73 -1.43
C GLY A 306 -4.22 -16.44 -1.94
N SER A 307 -3.05 -15.82 -1.77
CA SER A 307 -1.75 -16.41 -2.16
C SER A 307 -1.39 -17.65 -1.33
N ALA A 308 -1.71 -17.68 -0.04
CA ALA A 308 -1.53 -18.86 0.80
C ALA A 308 -2.39 -20.04 0.32
N MET A 309 -3.67 -19.82 0.03
CA MET A 309 -4.59 -20.88 -0.42
C MET A 309 -4.30 -21.34 -1.84
N LEU A 310 -3.88 -20.45 -2.75
CA LEU A 310 -3.43 -20.86 -4.09
C LEU A 310 -2.19 -21.75 -4.02
N ALA A 311 -1.20 -21.41 -3.19
CA ALA A 311 -0.02 -22.26 -3.03
C ALA A 311 -0.33 -23.63 -2.39
N MET A 312 -1.21 -23.67 -1.38
CA MET A 312 -1.66 -24.93 -0.78
C MET A 312 -2.39 -25.83 -1.80
N ASP A 313 -3.21 -25.25 -2.68
CA ASP A 313 -3.96 -25.96 -3.72
C ASP A 313 -3.06 -26.47 -4.86
N LEU A 314 -1.94 -25.78 -5.16
CA LEU A 314 -0.93 -26.18 -6.16
C LEU A 314 0.20 -27.07 -5.59
N GLY A 315 0.27 -27.21 -4.26
CA GLY A 315 1.39 -27.84 -3.56
C GLY A 315 2.71 -27.07 -3.66
N TRP A 316 2.66 -25.75 -3.81
CA TRP A 316 3.83 -24.87 -4.01
C TRP A 316 4.43 -24.43 -2.66
N MET A 317 5.76 -24.51 -2.54
CA MET A 317 6.51 -24.39 -1.28
C MET A 317 7.61 -23.30 -1.31
N GLY A 318 7.75 -22.57 -2.42
CA GLY A 318 8.66 -21.43 -2.55
C GLY A 318 8.13 -20.16 -1.86
N PRO A 319 8.70 -18.97 -2.20
CA PRO A 319 8.32 -17.71 -1.56
C PRO A 319 6.80 -17.43 -1.64
N ASN A 320 6.18 -17.24 -0.46
CA ASN A 320 4.76 -16.93 -0.35
C ASN A 320 4.50 -15.91 0.77
N TYR A 321 4.01 -14.75 0.38
CA TYR A 321 3.51 -13.69 1.25
C TYR A 321 2.61 -12.77 0.42
N SER A 322 2.12 -11.68 1.00
CA SER A 322 1.42 -10.63 0.26
C SER A 322 2.04 -9.29 0.59
N ILE A 323 2.12 -8.44 -0.44
CA ILE A 323 2.38 -7.01 -0.28
C ILE A 323 1.03 -6.30 -0.37
N SER A 324 0.90 -5.17 0.32
CA SER A 324 -0.26 -4.28 0.19
C SER A 324 0.25 -2.84 0.21
N THR A 325 0.20 -2.19 -0.94
CA THR A 325 0.68 -0.82 -1.19
C THR A 325 -0.39 -0.06 -1.98
N ALA A 326 -1.65 -0.23 -1.57
CA ALA A 326 -2.84 0.32 -2.23
C ALA A 326 -2.83 0.08 -3.74
N CYS A 327 -2.98 1.11 -4.56
CA CYS A 327 -3.01 1.02 -6.03
C CYS A 327 -1.72 0.47 -6.65
N ALA A 328 -0.58 0.50 -5.96
CA ALA A 328 0.70 -0.02 -6.46
C ALA A 328 0.92 -1.51 -6.16
N THR A 329 0.00 -2.18 -5.46
CA THR A 329 0.17 -3.54 -4.92
C THR A 329 0.63 -4.58 -5.94
N SER A 330 0.02 -4.61 -7.13
CA SER A 330 0.38 -5.55 -8.20
C SER A 330 1.80 -5.31 -8.73
N ASN A 331 2.22 -4.06 -8.91
CA ASN A 331 3.57 -3.70 -9.35
C ASN A 331 4.62 -4.11 -8.30
N PHE A 332 4.32 -3.91 -7.02
CA PHE A 332 5.17 -4.37 -5.92
C PHE A 332 5.32 -5.89 -5.91
N CYS A 333 4.23 -6.62 -6.14
CA CYS A 333 4.24 -8.07 -6.28
C CYS A 333 5.05 -8.55 -7.49
N ILE A 334 4.91 -7.93 -8.67
CA ILE A 334 5.61 -8.34 -9.90
C ILE A 334 7.13 -8.18 -9.75
N LEU A 335 7.63 -7.04 -9.26
CA LEU A 335 9.07 -6.86 -9.05
C LEU A 335 9.62 -7.80 -7.97
N ASN A 336 8.93 -7.98 -6.84
CA ASN A 336 9.46 -8.86 -5.79
C ASN A 336 9.47 -10.34 -6.22
N ALA A 337 8.46 -10.79 -6.98
CA ALA A 337 8.48 -12.09 -7.63
C ALA A 337 9.65 -12.25 -8.62
N ALA A 338 9.90 -11.26 -9.48
CA ALA A 338 11.05 -11.25 -10.37
C ALA A 338 12.38 -11.29 -9.57
N ASN A 339 12.50 -10.53 -8.48
CA ASN A 339 13.68 -10.54 -7.61
C ASN A 339 13.95 -11.91 -6.98
N HIS A 340 12.93 -12.65 -6.55
CA HIS A 340 13.10 -14.03 -6.06
C HIS A 340 13.66 -14.96 -7.16
N ILE A 341 13.26 -14.77 -8.42
CA ILE A 341 13.81 -15.54 -9.55
C ILE A 341 15.25 -15.10 -9.86
N ILE A 342 15.53 -13.78 -9.95
CA ILE A 342 16.87 -13.22 -10.21
C ILE A 342 17.91 -13.72 -9.19
N ARG A 343 17.52 -13.81 -7.91
CA ARG A 343 18.36 -14.32 -6.81
C ARG A 343 18.48 -15.85 -6.79
N GLY A 344 17.71 -16.58 -7.60
CA GLY A 344 17.67 -18.04 -7.61
C GLY A 344 16.91 -18.66 -6.43
N GLU A 345 16.18 -17.85 -5.67
CA GLU A 345 15.31 -18.32 -4.59
C GLU A 345 14.14 -19.12 -5.16
N ALA A 346 13.60 -18.70 -6.31
CA ALA A 346 12.61 -19.41 -7.12
C ALA A 346 13.09 -19.69 -8.57
N ASN A 347 12.31 -20.51 -9.29
CA ASN A 347 12.35 -20.70 -10.74
C ASN A 347 11.03 -20.25 -11.39
N VAL A 348 9.90 -20.41 -10.69
CA VAL A 348 8.55 -20.08 -11.15
C VAL A 348 7.85 -19.26 -10.06
N MET A 349 7.16 -18.18 -10.44
CA MET A 349 6.38 -17.35 -9.53
C MET A 349 5.05 -16.95 -10.16
N LEU A 350 3.94 -17.14 -9.46
CA LEU A 350 2.68 -16.46 -9.77
C LEU A 350 2.64 -15.11 -9.04
N CYS A 351 2.36 -14.01 -9.74
CA CYS A 351 2.35 -12.68 -9.12
C CYS A 351 1.36 -11.71 -9.77
N GLY A 352 0.90 -10.73 -9.01
CA GLY A 352 -0.05 -9.72 -9.49
C GLY A 352 -0.87 -9.13 -8.34
N GLY A 353 -2.16 -8.83 -8.59
CA GLY A 353 -3.05 -8.33 -7.55
C GLY A 353 -4.54 -8.68 -7.77
N SER A 354 -5.33 -8.60 -6.70
CA SER A 354 -6.79 -8.69 -6.75
C SER A 354 -7.47 -7.89 -5.63
N ASP A 355 -8.60 -7.26 -5.97
CA ASP A 355 -9.47 -6.54 -5.02
C ASP A 355 -10.94 -6.66 -5.43
N ALA A 356 -11.84 -6.64 -4.45
CA ALA A 356 -13.29 -6.75 -4.63
C ALA A 356 -14.06 -5.70 -3.83
N ALA A 357 -13.67 -4.44 -4.01
CA ALA A 357 -14.08 -3.33 -3.17
C ALA A 357 -15.47 -2.74 -3.50
N VAL A 358 -16.15 -3.23 -4.54
CA VAL A 358 -17.50 -2.79 -4.97
C VAL A 358 -18.55 -3.35 -4.00
N ILE A 359 -18.55 -2.80 -2.78
CA ILE A 359 -19.43 -3.16 -1.65
C ILE A 359 -19.77 -1.88 -0.86
N PRO A 360 -20.84 -1.85 -0.03
CA PRO A 360 -21.32 -0.62 0.63
C PRO A 360 -20.24 0.13 1.44
N ILE A 361 -19.41 -0.58 2.20
CA ILE A 361 -18.33 0.01 3.01
C ILE A 361 -17.19 0.56 2.15
N GLY A 362 -16.86 -0.09 1.03
CA GLY A 362 -15.85 0.37 0.08
C GLY A 362 -16.31 1.64 -0.62
N LEU A 363 -17.49 1.60 -1.25
CA LEU A 363 -18.10 2.76 -1.90
C LEU A 363 -18.23 3.95 -0.92
N GLY A 364 -18.73 3.69 0.30
CA GLY A 364 -18.90 4.71 1.34
C GLY A 364 -17.59 5.37 1.79
N GLY A 365 -16.51 4.60 1.94
CA GLY A 365 -15.19 5.13 2.30
C GLY A 365 -14.64 6.09 1.25
N PHE A 366 -14.60 5.67 -0.01
CA PHE A 366 -14.08 6.51 -1.10
C PHE A 366 -15.00 7.70 -1.44
N VAL A 367 -16.33 7.58 -1.19
CA VAL A 367 -17.26 8.72 -1.19
C VAL A 367 -16.93 9.72 -0.08
N ALA A 368 -16.66 9.28 1.15
CA ALA A 368 -16.33 10.17 2.26
C ALA A 368 -15.04 10.96 2.00
N CYS A 369 -14.03 10.32 1.40
CA CYS A 369 -12.79 10.95 0.93
C CYS A 369 -12.96 11.81 -0.35
N ARG A 370 -14.18 11.92 -0.90
CA ARG A 370 -14.52 12.68 -2.13
C ARG A 370 -13.70 12.27 -3.37
N ALA A 371 -13.30 11.01 -3.45
CA ALA A 371 -12.35 10.52 -4.44
C ALA A 371 -13.00 9.98 -5.73
N LEU A 372 -14.29 9.67 -5.69
CA LEU A 372 -15.01 9.05 -6.79
C LEU A 372 -15.74 10.07 -7.68
N SER A 373 -15.76 9.79 -8.99
CA SER A 373 -16.64 10.48 -9.93
C SER A 373 -18.11 10.31 -9.52
N GLN A 374 -18.92 11.34 -9.75
CA GLN A 374 -20.37 11.37 -9.47
C GLN A 374 -21.18 11.44 -10.78
N ARG A 375 -20.56 11.13 -11.92
CA ARG A 375 -21.15 11.15 -13.27
C ARG A 375 -22.07 9.95 -13.55
N ASN A 376 -23.04 9.73 -12.65
CA ASN A 376 -23.98 8.61 -12.74
C ASN A 376 -24.84 8.64 -14.02
N ASN A 377 -25.01 9.82 -14.63
CA ASN A 377 -25.80 10.01 -15.85
C ASN A 377 -25.07 9.65 -17.15
N ASP A 378 -23.77 9.35 -17.10
CA ASP A 378 -22.98 8.90 -18.26
C ASP A 378 -21.84 7.96 -17.78
N PRO A 379 -22.18 6.76 -17.24
CA PRO A 379 -21.23 5.91 -16.51
C PRO A 379 -20.02 5.52 -17.36
N THR A 380 -20.26 5.20 -18.63
CA THR A 380 -19.21 4.75 -19.56
C THR A 380 -18.13 5.80 -19.80
N LYS A 381 -18.45 7.10 -19.62
CA LYS A 381 -17.53 8.25 -19.72
C LYS A 381 -17.20 8.88 -18.36
N ALA A 382 -17.45 8.20 -17.24
CA ALA A 382 -17.12 8.70 -15.91
C ALA A 382 -15.61 8.62 -15.62
N SER A 383 -14.95 7.53 -16.00
CA SER A 383 -13.49 7.46 -15.99
C SER A 383 -12.95 8.21 -17.21
N ARG A 384 -12.18 9.28 -16.96
CA ARG A 384 -11.67 10.21 -18.00
C ARG A 384 -10.30 10.77 -17.62
N PRO A 385 -9.23 9.96 -17.64
CA PRO A 385 -7.87 10.43 -17.40
C PRO A 385 -7.54 11.64 -18.29
N TRP A 386 -6.83 12.61 -17.71
CA TRP A 386 -6.40 13.87 -18.34
C TRP A 386 -7.50 14.85 -18.83
N ASP A 387 -8.78 14.47 -18.90
CA ASP A 387 -9.85 15.42 -19.26
C ASP A 387 -9.95 16.58 -18.26
N ILE A 388 -10.38 17.75 -18.76
CA ILE A 388 -10.61 18.96 -17.96
C ILE A 388 -11.85 18.83 -17.05
N ASN A 389 -12.81 17.96 -17.39
CA ASN A 389 -14.03 17.73 -16.62
C ASN A 389 -13.99 16.43 -15.78
N ARG A 390 -12.80 15.93 -15.46
CA ARG A 390 -12.61 14.80 -14.53
C ARG A 390 -12.96 15.22 -13.11
N ASP A 391 -13.77 14.40 -12.43
CA ASP A 391 -14.35 14.71 -11.11
C ASP A 391 -13.99 13.68 -10.02
N GLY A 392 -13.22 12.64 -10.37
CA GLY A 392 -12.71 11.60 -9.48
C GLY A 392 -12.26 10.38 -10.27
N PHE A 393 -11.85 9.31 -9.58
CA PHE A 393 -11.66 8.00 -10.21
C PHE A 393 -12.98 7.21 -10.23
N VAL A 394 -13.03 6.10 -10.97
CA VAL A 394 -14.15 5.13 -10.90
C VAL A 394 -13.63 3.82 -10.34
N MET A 395 -14.30 3.30 -9.32
CA MET A 395 -13.92 2.05 -8.66
C MET A 395 -14.20 0.86 -9.58
N GLY A 396 -13.37 -0.18 -9.50
CA GLY A 396 -13.62 -1.48 -10.10
C GLY A 396 -13.19 -2.63 -9.19
N GLU A 397 -13.53 -3.85 -9.59
CA GLU A 397 -13.10 -5.09 -8.93
C GLU A 397 -12.53 -6.08 -9.96
N GLY A 398 -11.71 -7.03 -9.48
CA GLY A 398 -11.14 -8.08 -10.31
C GLY A 398 -9.80 -8.63 -9.84
N ALA A 399 -9.09 -9.30 -10.76
CA ALA A 399 -7.74 -9.82 -10.56
C ALA A 399 -6.94 -9.79 -11.87
N GLY A 400 -5.63 -9.61 -11.75
CA GLY A 400 -4.67 -9.82 -12.84
C GLY A 400 -3.43 -10.51 -12.30
N VAL A 401 -3.04 -11.63 -12.92
CA VAL A 401 -1.93 -12.49 -12.49
C VAL A 401 -1.06 -12.87 -13.68
N LEU A 402 0.26 -12.78 -13.49
CA LEU A 402 1.29 -13.25 -14.41
C LEU A 402 1.98 -14.47 -13.84
N LEU A 403 2.33 -15.41 -14.71
CA LEU A 403 3.31 -16.45 -14.46
C LEU A 403 4.69 -15.95 -14.91
N LEU A 404 5.55 -15.67 -13.94
CA LEU A 404 6.96 -15.35 -14.16
C LEU A 404 7.83 -16.60 -14.03
N GLU A 405 8.83 -16.70 -14.88
CA GLU A 405 9.69 -17.88 -14.97
C GLU A 405 11.14 -17.51 -15.28
N GLU A 406 12.09 -18.32 -14.82
CA GLU A 406 13.49 -18.21 -15.22
C GLU A 406 13.66 -18.58 -16.70
N LEU A 407 14.42 -17.79 -17.47
CA LEU A 407 14.51 -17.93 -18.92
C LEU A 407 14.97 -19.31 -19.40
N GLU A 408 16.01 -19.89 -18.81
CA GLU A 408 16.53 -21.18 -19.26
C GLU A 408 15.62 -22.35 -18.80
N HIS A 409 14.95 -22.21 -17.64
CA HIS A 409 13.87 -23.09 -17.20
C HIS A 409 12.67 -23.08 -18.17
N ALA A 410 12.19 -21.89 -18.55
CA ALA A 410 11.11 -21.68 -19.52
C ALA A 410 11.44 -22.33 -20.87
N LYS A 411 12.65 -22.08 -21.40
CA LYS A 411 13.14 -22.73 -22.63
C LYS A 411 13.20 -24.25 -22.51
N LYS A 412 13.69 -24.78 -21.39
CA LYS A 412 13.85 -26.24 -21.18
C LYS A 412 12.52 -26.99 -21.35
N ARG A 413 11.40 -26.40 -20.89
CA ARG A 413 10.05 -26.97 -21.04
C ARG A 413 9.31 -26.50 -22.32
N GLY A 414 9.97 -25.77 -23.22
CA GLY A 414 9.36 -25.27 -24.46
C GLY A 414 8.27 -24.21 -24.26
N ALA A 415 8.34 -23.42 -23.18
CA ALA A 415 7.31 -22.44 -22.84
C ALA A 415 7.13 -21.35 -23.92
N LYS A 416 5.88 -20.93 -24.13
CA LYS A 416 5.57 -19.64 -24.76
C LYS A 416 6.17 -18.51 -23.91
N ILE A 417 6.84 -17.56 -24.53
CA ILE A 417 7.38 -16.37 -23.85
C ILE A 417 6.69 -15.14 -24.43
N TYR A 418 5.96 -14.42 -23.59
CA TYR A 418 5.27 -13.19 -23.97
C TYR A 418 6.20 -11.97 -23.94
N ALA A 419 7.02 -11.86 -22.89
CA ALA A 419 7.92 -10.73 -22.67
C ALA A 419 9.09 -11.12 -21.75
N GLU A 420 10.18 -10.37 -21.81
CA GLU A 420 11.21 -10.36 -20.77
C GLU A 420 10.92 -9.26 -19.76
N PHE A 421 10.98 -9.58 -18.46
CA PHE A 421 10.97 -8.58 -17.40
C PHE A 421 12.35 -7.93 -17.30
N ARG A 422 12.43 -6.64 -17.66
CA ARG A 422 13.70 -5.88 -17.72
C ARG A 422 14.04 -5.10 -16.45
N GLY A 423 13.08 -4.85 -15.57
CA GLY A 423 13.32 -4.14 -14.31
C GLY A 423 12.04 -3.72 -13.60
N GLY A 424 12.18 -3.41 -12.31
CA GLY A 424 11.19 -2.69 -11.51
C GLY A 424 11.92 -1.82 -10.46
N SER A 425 11.29 -0.74 -10.02
CA SER A 425 11.79 0.23 -9.05
C SER A 425 10.63 0.68 -8.14
N PHE A 426 10.95 1.16 -6.94
CA PHE A 426 9.98 1.79 -6.04
C PHE A 426 10.56 3.09 -5.49
N THR A 427 9.78 4.16 -5.56
CA THR A 427 10.09 5.45 -4.93
C THR A 427 8.95 5.86 -3.98
N SER A 428 9.12 6.95 -3.24
CA SER A 428 8.10 7.49 -2.34
C SER A 428 8.19 9.00 -2.34
N ASP A 429 7.08 9.67 -2.66
CA ASP A 429 6.98 11.13 -2.74
C ASP A 429 7.31 11.82 -1.41
N ALA A 430 7.14 11.13 -0.27
CA ALA A 430 7.33 11.64 1.09
C ALA A 430 6.61 12.98 1.39
N TYR A 431 5.56 13.29 0.62
CA TYR A 431 4.95 14.61 0.51
C TYR A 431 3.61 14.74 1.24
N HIS A 432 2.61 13.97 0.82
CA HIS A 432 1.27 14.00 1.39
C HIS A 432 0.66 12.59 1.42
N MET A 433 -0.34 12.35 2.29
CA MET A 433 -0.99 11.04 2.41
C MET A 433 -1.80 10.67 1.16
N THR A 434 -2.36 11.68 0.48
CA THR A 434 -3.37 11.50 -0.56
C THR A 434 -3.15 12.31 -1.85
N GLU A 435 -2.12 13.15 -1.88
CA GLU A 435 -1.82 13.99 -3.05
C GLU A 435 -0.39 13.66 -3.54
N PRO A 436 -0.17 13.47 -4.84
CA PRO A 436 1.17 13.26 -5.38
C PRO A 436 1.99 14.55 -5.26
N HIS A 437 3.31 14.44 -5.21
CA HIS A 437 4.19 15.61 -5.24
C HIS A 437 3.96 16.41 -6.52
N PRO A 438 3.74 17.74 -6.46
CA PRO A 438 3.27 18.52 -7.60
C PRO A 438 4.22 18.49 -8.80
N ASP A 439 5.54 18.54 -8.58
CA ASP A 439 6.52 18.52 -9.68
C ASP A 439 6.71 17.13 -10.30
N GLY A 440 6.29 16.05 -9.62
CA GLY A 440 6.40 14.67 -10.13
C GLY A 440 7.82 14.09 -10.23
N ASP A 441 8.87 14.83 -9.87
CA ASP A 441 10.28 14.46 -10.05
C ASP A 441 10.66 13.07 -9.47
N ILE A 442 10.03 12.66 -8.37
CA ILE A 442 10.31 11.37 -7.71
C ILE A 442 9.75 10.17 -8.51
N MET A 443 8.70 10.38 -9.33
CA MET A 443 8.25 9.42 -10.33
C MET A 443 9.22 9.37 -11.52
N LEU A 444 9.72 10.54 -11.96
CA LEU A 444 10.69 10.63 -13.07
C LEU A 444 12.02 9.95 -12.72
N GLY A 445 12.53 10.13 -11.50
CA GLY A 445 13.71 9.43 -11.00
C GLY A 445 13.55 7.90 -11.05
N GLY A 446 12.43 7.39 -10.55
CA GLY A 446 12.11 5.96 -10.60
C GLY A 446 12.00 5.37 -12.01
N VAL A 447 11.73 6.20 -13.03
CA VAL A 447 11.76 5.83 -14.47
C VAL A 447 13.18 5.97 -15.07
N GLN A 448 13.97 6.95 -14.61
CA GLN A 448 15.33 7.18 -15.09
C GLN A 448 16.33 6.12 -14.57
N ASP A 449 16.15 5.62 -13.35
CA ASP A 449 17.01 4.57 -12.77
C ASP A 449 17.14 3.35 -13.69
N TYR A 450 16.08 2.95 -14.39
CA TYR A 450 16.13 1.85 -15.38
C TYR A 450 17.14 2.08 -16.50
N HIS A 451 17.20 3.29 -17.04
CA HIS A 451 18.06 3.64 -18.17
C HIS A 451 19.54 3.76 -17.78
N CYS A 452 19.86 3.80 -16.49
CA CYS A 452 21.22 3.75 -15.97
C CYS A 452 21.72 2.32 -15.68
N PHE A 453 20.84 1.31 -15.68
CA PHE A 453 21.17 -0.09 -15.41
C PHE A 453 20.93 -1.05 -16.61
N SER A 454 20.54 -0.51 -17.77
CA SER A 454 20.25 -1.26 -19.01
C SER A 454 21.41 -1.30 -20.01
#